data_AF-G9YHU7-F1
#
_entry.id   AF-G9YHU7-F1
#
_cell.length_a   1.000
_cell.length_b   1.000
_cell.length_c   1.000
_cell.angle_alpha   90.00
_cell.angle_beta   90.00
_cell.angle_gamma   90.00
#
_symmetry.space_group_name_H-M   'P 1'
#
loop_
_entity.id
_entity.type
_entity.pdbx_description
1 polymer ?
#
loop_
_entity_poly.entity_id
_entity_poly.type
_entity_poly.pdbx_seq_one_letter_code
_entity_poly.pdbx_strand_id
1 'polypeptide(L)'
;MKITDPATGTGNFYKLEERRCTALYCLYKQMDDQRITRREGFHMAGCEWAALNKKMKEYHDCEWGVPVYDDRVQFEYLALEVMQCGLSWNTVLQKRETLRRAFAGFDYEKLAQFDERDVERILSCDGIIKSQGKSKAILKNARAFMSIRRETGSFSEYLWSFTGGMPLVYRSHQDKGVPARNMLSQRIAEDLKRRGFTYIGAVTVYSHLQACGIINDHARTCPRYEELVHIYGAAETDGE
;
A
#
# COMPACT_ATOMS: atom_id res chain seq x y z
N MET A 1 11.86 -5.87 -30.33
CA MET A 1 12.05 -7.18 -30.99
C MET A 1 11.35 -8.21 -30.13
N LYS A 2 10.32 -8.90 -30.65
CA LYS A 2 9.53 -9.87 -29.87
C LYS A 2 10.37 -11.12 -29.62
N ILE A 3 10.51 -11.56 -28.38
CA ILE A 3 11.07 -12.86 -28.04
C ILE A 3 9.97 -13.65 -27.35
N THR A 4 9.54 -14.74 -27.98
CA THR A 4 8.54 -15.69 -27.46
C THR A 4 9.26 -16.91 -26.90
N ASP A 5 8.84 -17.38 -25.72
CA ASP A 5 9.24 -18.68 -25.16
C ASP A 5 8.70 -19.83 -26.06
N PRO A 6 9.55 -20.74 -26.57
CA PRO A 6 9.12 -21.79 -27.50
C PRO A 6 8.32 -22.94 -26.86
N ALA A 7 8.14 -23.00 -25.52
CA ALA A 7 7.58 -24.19 -24.88
C ALA A 7 6.09 -24.11 -24.52
N THR A 8 5.47 -22.93 -24.37
CA THR A 8 4.14 -22.83 -23.74
C THR A 8 3.14 -21.88 -24.41
N GLY A 9 3.54 -21.11 -25.43
CA GLY A 9 2.60 -20.27 -26.20
C GLY A 9 1.77 -19.25 -25.39
N THR A 10 2.08 -19.05 -24.11
CA THR A 10 1.36 -18.15 -23.21
C THR A 10 2.33 -17.11 -22.68
N GLY A 11 2.09 -15.84 -23.03
CA GLY A 11 2.89 -14.71 -22.59
C GLY A 11 2.64 -14.42 -21.11
N ASN A 12 3.43 -15.05 -20.24
CA ASN A 12 3.45 -14.71 -18.82
C ASN A 12 4.62 -13.76 -18.56
N PHE A 13 4.34 -12.46 -18.58
CA PHE A 13 5.33 -11.38 -18.44
C PHE A 13 5.82 -11.15 -17.00
N TYR A 14 5.35 -11.91 -16.01
CA TYR A 14 5.54 -11.58 -14.59
C TYR A 14 6.55 -12.46 -13.84
N LYS A 15 7.49 -13.07 -14.54
CA LYS A 15 8.56 -13.83 -13.89
C LYS A 15 9.88 -13.51 -14.53
N LEU A 16 10.61 -12.55 -13.93
CA LEU A 16 12.03 -12.64 -13.59
C LEU A 16 12.49 -11.25 -13.07
N GLU A 17 13.06 -11.21 -11.86
CA GLU A 17 13.90 -10.13 -11.28
C GLU A 17 13.33 -9.01 -10.36
N GLU A 18 12.06 -9.00 -9.95
CA GLU A 18 11.54 -7.86 -9.14
C GLU A 18 11.88 -7.86 -7.63
N ARG A 19 12.60 -8.86 -7.08
CA ARG A 19 12.89 -8.93 -5.63
C ARG A 19 14.04 -8.03 -5.14
N ARG A 20 14.60 -7.17 -5.99
CA ARG A 20 15.80 -6.37 -5.66
C ARG A 20 15.65 -4.86 -5.81
N CYS A 21 14.56 -4.36 -6.38
CA CYS A 21 14.56 -2.97 -6.85
C CYS A 21 14.39 -1.93 -5.72
N THR A 22 13.47 -2.11 -4.77
CA THR A 22 13.15 -1.07 -3.77
C THR A 22 14.25 -0.80 -2.75
N ALA A 23 14.85 -1.84 -2.14
CA ALA A 23 15.87 -1.64 -1.10
C ALA A 23 17.21 -1.11 -1.66
N LEU A 24 17.66 -1.64 -2.81
CA LEU A 24 18.88 -1.16 -3.46
C LEU A 24 18.71 0.26 -4.01
N TYR A 25 17.53 0.60 -4.51
CA TYR A 25 17.23 1.93 -5.00
C TYR A 25 17.17 2.98 -3.88
N CYS A 26 16.54 2.65 -2.74
CA CYS A 26 16.54 3.55 -1.58
C CYS A 26 17.95 3.77 -1.01
N LEU A 27 18.79 2.72 -0.95
CA LEU A 27 20.20 2.87 -0.59
C LEU A 27 20.95 3.74 -1.60
N TYR A 28 20.71 3.55 -2.91
CA TYR A 28 21.31 4.36 -3.97
C TYR A 28 20.92 5.84 -3.88
N LYS A 29 19.64 6.16 -3.65
CA LYS A 29 19.15 7.54 -3.50
C LYS A 29 19.62 8.20 -2.20
N GLN A 30 19.70 7.46 -1.10
CA GLN A 30 20.31 7.96 0.15
C GLN A 30 21.79 8.35 -0.03
N MET A 31 22.51 7.67 -0.93
CA MET A 31 23.89 8.00 -1.26
C MET A 31 24.00 9.21 -2.22
N ASP A 32 23.01 9.42 -3.10
CA ASP A 32 23.01 10.53 -4.09
C ASP A 32 22.49 11.86 -3.49
N ASP A 33 21.63 11.81 -2.47
CA ASP A 33 21.14 13.00 -1.73
C ASP A 33 22.29 13.75 -1.03
N GLN A 34 23.41 13.08 -0.72
CA GLN A 34 24.62 13.74 -0.20
C GLN A 34 25.34 14.64 -1.22
N ARG A 35 25.04 14.52 -2.53
CA ARG A 35 25.63 15.39 -3.58
C ARG A 35 24.72 16.56 -3.98
N ILE A 36 23.45 16.58 -3.57
CA ILE A 36 22.44 17.56 -4.03
C ILE A 36 22.20 18.69 -3.00
N THR A 37 22.96 18.77 -1.91
CA THR A 37 22.75 19.79 -0.85
C THR A 37 23.44 21.15 -1.07
N ARG A 38 23.73 21.57 -2.31
CA ARG A 38 24.29 22.91 -2.61
C ARG A 38 23.59 23.67 -3.73
N ARG A 39 22.28 23.84 -3.64
CA ARG A 39 21.61 25.02 -4.23
C ARG A 39 20.55 25.51 -3.25
N GLU A 40 20.85 26.61 -2.56
CA GLU A 40 19.86 27.37 -1.80
C GLU A 40 18.71 27.77 -2.74
N GLY A 41 17.47 27.41 -2.39
CA GLY A 41 16.26 27.91 -3.05
C GLY A 41 15.47 26.94 -3.94
N PHE A 42 15.80 25.64 -4.02
CA PHE A 42 14.92 24.66 -4.68
C PHE A 42 14.04 23.96 -3.64
N HIS A 43 12.84 24.51 -3.38
CA HIS A 43 11.78 23.68 -2.81
C HIS A 43 11.51 22.56 -3.81
N MET A 44 11.74 21.30 -3.42
CA MET A 44 11.16 20.17 -4.14
C MET A 44 9.64 20.34 -4.08
N ALA A 45 9.08 20.97 -5.11
CA ALA A 45 7.64 21.01 -5.33
C ALA A 45 7.14 19.56 -5.46
N GLY A 46 6.13 19.18 -4.69
CA GLY A 46 5.64 17.81 -4.64
C GLY A 46 4.75 17.57 -3.44
N CYS A 47 4.42 16.32 -3.15
CA CYS A 47 3.50 15.89 -2.10
C CYS A 47 3.80 16.50 -0.72
N GLU A 48 3.15 17.62 -0.37
CA GLU A 48 3.47 18.41 0.83
C GLU A 48 3.36 17.61 2.13
N TRP A 49 2.41 16.68 2.18
CA TRP A 49 2.19 15.80 3.33
C TRP A 49 3.41 14.94 3.69
N ALA A 50 4.32 14.70 2.75
CA ALA A 50 5.53 13.91 2.96
C ALA A 50 6.60 14.66 3.78
N ALA A 51 6.59 16.00 3.73
CA ALA A 51 7.63 16.83 4.36
C ALA A 51 7.54 16.94 5.89
N LEU A 52 6.55 16.28 6.51
CA LEU A 52 6.27 16.42 7.95
C LEU A 52 7.44 15.99 8.86
N ASN A 53 8.15 14.91 8.52
CA ASN A 53 9.36 14.46 9.22
C ASN A 53 10.12 13.43 8.38
N LYS A 54 11.33 13.05 8.83
CA LYS A 54 12.20 12.07 8.15
C LYS A 54 11.48 10.76 7.82
N LYS A 55 10.71 10.20 8.75
CA LYS A 55 10.02 8.92 8.54
C LYS A 55 8.90 9.02 7.50
N MET A 56 8.18 10.14 7.48
CA MET A 56 7.16 10.41 6.45
C MET A 56 7.79 10.59 5.06
N LYS A 57 8.93 11.30 4.97
CA LYS A 57 9.68 11.44 3.73
C LYS A 57 10.18 10.08 3.22
N GLU A 58 10.77 9.26 4.09
CA GLU A 58 11.23 7.91 3.74
C GLU A 58 10.08 7.02 3.26
N TYR A 59 8.94 7.02 3.96
CA TYR A 59 7.75 6.28 3.52
C TYR A 59 7.26 6.75 2.14
N HIS A 60 7.20 8.05 1.91
CA HIS A 60 6.81 8.61 0.62
C HIS A 60 7.77 8.21 -0.51
N ASP A 61 9.08 8.36 -0.29
CA ASP A 61 10.09 8.18 -1.32
C ASP A 61 10.31 6.69 -1.66
N CYS A 62 10.14 5.80 -0.68
CA CYS A 62 10.50 4.39 -0.79
C CYS A 62 9.33 3.40 -0.84
N GLU A 63 8.15 3.77 -0.33
CA GLU A 63 7.03 2.84 -0.16
C GLU A 63 5.77 3.31 -0.89
N TRP A 64 5.34 4.55 -0.64
CA TRP A 64 4.02 5.01 -1.10
C TRP A 64 3.95 5.16 -2.63
N GLY A 65 2.92 4.56 -3.22
CA GLY A 65 2.73 4.53 -4.67
C GLY A 65 3.57 3.48 -5.41
N VAL A 66 4.47 2.76 -4.73
CA VAL A 66 5.22 1.67 -5.34
C VAL A 66 4.31 0.44 -5.47
N PRO A 67 4.17 -0.17 -6.67
CA PRO A 67 3.37 -1.39 -6.83
C PRO A 67 3.81 -2.53 -5.92
N VAL A 68 2.86 -3.06 -5.15
CA VAL A 68 3.08 -4.20 -4.24
C VAL A 68 2.38 -5.45 -4.77
N TYR A 69 3.16 -6.52 -4.98
CA TYR A 69 2.66 -7.83 -5.42
C TYR A 69 2.75 -8.93 -4.33
N ASP A 70 3.35 -8.62 -3.17
CA ASP A 70 3.49 -9.56 -2.06
C ASP A 70 2.30 -9.50 -1.09
N ASP A 71 1.62 -10.64 -0.91
CA ASP A 71 0.43 -10.74 -0.04
C ASP A 71 0.70 -10.36 1.42
N ARG A 72 1.91 -10.64 1.97
CA ARG A 72 2.22 -10.29 3.36
C ARG A 72 2.35 -8.78 3.51
N VAL A 73 3.00 -8.12 2.55
CA VAL A 73 3.08 -6.66 2.51
C VAL A 73 1.70 -6.02 2.30
N GLN A 74 0.89 -6.56 1.38
CA GLN A 74 -0.47 -6.08 1.16
C GLN A 74 -1.32 -6.16 2.43
N PHE A 75 -1.27 -7.29 3.14
CA PHE A 75 -2.01 -7.45 4.38
C PHE A 75 -1.53 -6.49 5.47
N GLU A 76 -0.20 -6.30 5.62
CA GLU A 76 0.34 -5.32 6.55
C GLU A 76 -0.19 -3.92 6.23
N TYR A 77 -0.11 -3.47 4.97
CA TYR A 77 -0.56 -2.13 4.58
C TYR A 77 -2.05 -1.95 4.89
N LEU A 78 -2.89 -2.92 4.52
CA LEU A 78 -4.32 -2.88 4.80
C LEU A 78 -4.62 -2.82 6.30
N ALA A 79 -3.88 -3.58 7.11
CA ALA A 79 -4.02 -3.56 8.57
C ALA A 79 -3.59 -2.22 9.18
N LEU A 80 -2.54 -1.59 8.64
CA LEU A 80 -2.12 -0.25 9.07
C LEU A 80 -3.17 0.81 8.76
N GLU A 81 -3.85 0.72 7.61
CA GLU A 81 -4.97 1.62 7.26
C GLU A 81 -6.17 1.45 8.21
N VAL A 82 -6.47 0.21 8.63
CA VAL A 82 -7.47 -0.04 9.69
C VAL A 82 -7.06 0.63 11.00
N MET A 83 -5.77 0.58 11.34
CA MET A 83 -5.25 1.25 12.54
C MET A 83 -5.32 2.77 12.47
N GLN A 84 -5.24 3.33 11.25
CA GLN A 84 -5.25 4.77 11.00
C GLN A 84 -6.61 5.43 11.22
N CYS A 85 -7.75 4.73 11.16
CA CYS A 85 -9.07 5.34 11.27
C CYS A 85 -9.23 6.25 12.51
N GLY A 86 -9.35 7.57 12.32
CA GLY A 86 -9.43 8.56 13.42
C GLY A 86 -8.09 9.03 14.00
N LEU A 87 -6.96 8.75 13.33
CA LEU A 87 -5.61 9.18 13.67
C LEU A 87 -4.90 9.73 12.43
N SER A 88 -3.82 10.47 12.61
CA SER A 88 -2.95 10.84 11.49
C SER A 88 -2.11 9.63 11.02
N TRP A 89 -1.82 9.55 9.72
CA TRP A 89 -0.93 8.50 9.19
C TRP A 89 0.44 8.53 9.87
N ASN A 90 0.99 9.72 10.14
CA ASN A 90 2.23 9.85 10.89
C ASN A 90 2.17 9.12 12.25
N THR A 91 1.06 9.20 12.99
CA THR A 91 0.91 8.48 14.27
C THR A 91 1.05 6.96 14.08
N VAL A 92 0.41 6.41 13.05
CA VAL A 92 0.48 4.98 12.73
C VAL A 92 1.89 4.61 12.29
N LEU A 93 2.48 5.40 11.38
CA LEU A 93 3.82 5.15 10.86
C LEU A 93 4.88 5.19 11.97
N GLN A 94 4.80 6.12 12.93
CA GLN A 94 5.68 6.14 14.11
C GLN A 94 5.54 4.87 14.95
N LYS A 95 4.33 4.30 15.04
CA LYS A 95 4.03 3.09 15.81
C LYS A 95 4.15 1.79 15.02
N ARG A 96 4.54 1.82 13.74
CA ARG A 96 4.56 0.64 12.85
C ARG A 96 5.33 -0.55 13.41
N GLU A 97 6.50 -0.35 14.01
CA GLU A 97 7.26 -1.44 14.63
C GLU A 97 6.58 -2.03 15.87
N THR A 98 5.94 -1.19 16.69
CA THR A 98 5.12 -1.67 17.80
C THR A 98 3.91 -2.45 17.31
N LEU A 99 3.27 -1.99 16.24
CA LEU A 99 2.16 -2.70 15.61
C LEU A 99 2.63 -4.05 15.05
N ARG A 100 3.76 -4.10 14.32
CA ARG A 100 4.37 -5.35 13.85
C ARG A 100 4.61 -6.32 15.01
N ARG A 101 5.22 -5.89 16.11
CA ARG A 101 5.44 -6.76 17.28
C ARG A 101 4.14 -7.26 17.88
N ALA A 102 3.15 -6.38 18.10
CA ALA A 102 1.87 -6.75 18.71
C ALA A 102 1.08 -7.74 17.84
N PHE A 103 1.05 -7.51 16.53
CA PHE A 103 0.33 -8.30 15.54
C PHE A 103 1.21 -9.39 14.88
N ALA A 104 2.21 -9.91 15.59
CA ALA A 104 3.03 -11.06 15.15
C ALA A 104 3.61 -10.91 13.73
N GLY A 105 4.10 -9.71 13.40
CA GLY A 105 4.66 -9.34 12.11
C GLY A 105 3.61 -9.20 10.99
N PHE A 106 2.33 -9.02 11.36
CA PHE A 106 1.19 -9.07 10.43
C PHE A 106 1.11 -10.36 9.61
N ASP A 107 1.58 -11.47 10.18
CA ASP A 107 1.40 -12.79 9.58
C ASP A 107 -0.08 -13.17 9.61
N TYR A 108 -0.78 -13.00 8.49
CA TYR A 108 -2.22 -13.25 8.39
C TYR A 108 -2.60 -14.70 8.71
N GLU A 109 -1.69 -15.67 8.56
CA GLU A 109 -1.96 -17.08 8.90
C GLU A 109 -1.99 -17.27 10.40
N LYS A 110 -1.07 -16.62 11.13
CA LYS A 110 -1.08 -16.59 12.60
C LYS A 110 -2.27 -15.79 13.12
N LEU A 111 -2.50 -14.60 12.57
CA LEU A 111 -3.58 -13.73 13.04
C LEU A 111 -4.98 -14.32 12.80
N ALA A 112 -5.16 -15.14 11.76
CA ALA A 112 -6.43 -15.83 11.53
C ALA A 112 -6.76 -16.86 12.63
N GLN A 113 -5.74 -17.37 13.33
CA GLN A 113 -5.87 -18.33 14.43
C GLN A 113 -6.11 -17.65 15.78
N PHE A 114 -5.81 -16.34 15.91
CA PHE A 114 -5.88 -15.62 17.18
C PHE A 114 -7.31 -15.44 17.69
N ASP A 115 -7.48 -15.47 19.01
CA ASP A 115 -8.76 -15.37 19.69
C ASP A 115 -8.90 -14.10 20.55
N GLU A 116 -9.88 -14.06 21.45
CA GLU A 116 -10.11 -12.93 22.36
C GLU A 116 -8.95 -12.71 23.35
N ARG A 117 -8.24 -13.77 23.78
CA ARG A 117 -7.07 -13.64 24.67
C ARG A 117 -5.92 -12.97 23.94
N ASP A 118 -5.76 -13.25 22.65
CA ASP A 118 -4.78 -12.56 21.81
C ASP A 118 -5.10 -11.07 21.65
N VAL A 119 -6.39 -10.70 21.58
CA VAL A 119 -6.79 -9.28 21.57
C VAL A 119 -6.35 -8.59 22.88
N GLU A 120 -6.57 -9.21 24.03
CA GLU A 120 -6.12 -8.68 25.32
C GLU A 120 -4.59 -8.56 25.40
N ARG A 121 -3.86 -9.54 24.87
CA ARG A 121 -2.40 -9.51 24.74
C ARG A 121 -1.93 -8.37 23.84
N ILE A 122 -2.58 -8.16 22.70
CA ILE A 122 -2.28 -7.05 21.77
C ILE A 122 -2.49 -5.70 22.47
N LEU A 123 -3.62 -5.53 23.18
CA LEU A 123 -3.97 -4.28 23.88
C LEU A 123 -3.05 -3.97 25.06
N SER A 124 -2.41 -5.00 25.62
CA SER A 124 -1.41 -4.90 26.68
C SER A 124 0.00 -4.56 26.15
N CYS A 125 0.21 -4.51 24.83
CA CYS A 125 1.53 -4.19 24.28
C CYS A 125 1.88 -2.70 24.47
N ASP A 126 3.07 -2.45 25.04
CA ASP A 126 3.53 -1.09 25.30
C ASP A 126 3.66 -0.26 24.02
N GLY A 127 3.06 0.92 24.04
CA GLY A 127 3.07 1.86 22.92
C GLY A 127 2.09 1.52 21.80
N ILE A 128 1.24 0.50 21.94
CA ILE A 128 0.21 0.15 20.97
C ILE A 128 -0.82 1.27 20.79
N ILE A 129 -1.47 1.31 19.64
CA ILE A 129 -2.71 2.07 19.46
C ILE A 129 -3.83 1.26 20.11
N LYS A 130 -4.30 1.68 21.29
CA LYS A 130 -5.31 0.94 22.07
C LYS A 130 -6.69 1.06 21.41
N SER A 131 -7.09 0.01 20.69
CA SER A 131 -8.44 -0.12 20.14
C SER A 131 -8.83 -1.59 20.02
N GLN A 132 -9.74 -2.03 20.89
CA GLN A 132 -10.25 -3.40 20.85
C GLN A 132 -10.98 -3.69 19.54
N GLY A 133 -11.81 -2.74 19.06
CA GLY A 133 -12.55 -2.87 17.81
C GLY A 133 -11.63 -3.07 16.59
N LYS A 134 -10.58 -2.24 16.45
CA LYS A 134 -9.61 -2.38 15.35
C LYS A 134 -8.78 -3.65 15.46
N SER A 135 -8.38 -4.05 16.67
CA SER A 135 -7.64 -5.29 16.90
C SER A 135 -8.47 -6.51 16.46
N LYS A 136 -9.74 -6.60 16.91
CA LYS A 136 -10.68 -7.63 16.47
C LYS A 136 -10.90 -7.62 14.95
N ALA A 137 -11.00 -6.41 14.36
CA ALA A 137 -11.15 -6.25 12.93
C ALA A 137 -9.96 -6.81 12.15
N ILE A 138 -8.73 -6.54 12.56
CA ILE A 138 -7.52 -7.08 11.90
C ILE A 138 -7.51 -8.61 11.95
N LEU A 139 -7.84 -9.23 13.08
CA LEU A 139 -7.91 -10.70 13.18
C LEU A 139 -9.02 -11.29 12.30
N LYS A 140 -10.18 -10.63 12.24
CA LYS A 140 -11.29 -11.03 11.35
C LYS A 140 -10.89 -10.87 9.87
N ASN A 141 -10.23 -9.76 9.53
CA ASN A 141 -9.76 -9.47 8.19
C ASN A 141 -8.70 -10.48 7.76
N ALA A 142 -7.83 -10.97 8.65
CA ALA A 142 -6.89 -12.04 8.35
C ALA A 142 -7.58 -13.32 7.86
N ARG A 143 -8.71 -13.71 8.49
CA ARG A 143 -9.52 -14.86 8.06
C ARG A 143 -10.16 -14.64 6.69
N ALA A 144 -10.73 -13.46 6.46
CA ALA A 144 -11.34 -13.10 5.18
C ALA A 144 -10.30 -13.03 4.06
N PHE A 145 -9.13 -12.47 4.35
CA PHE A 145 -7.96 -12.42 3.46
C PHE A 145 -7.52 -13.83 3.04
N MET A 146 -7.41 -14.77 3.99
CA MET A 146 -7.13 -16.17 3.66
C MET A 146 -8.22 -16.82 2.81
N SER A 147 -9.50 -16.43 2.95
CA SER A 147 -10.56 -16.94 2.06
C SER A 147 -10.36 -16.50 0.63
N ILE A 148 -10.09 -15.20 0.41
CA ILE A 148 -9.78 -14.67 -0.93
C ILE A 148 -8.58 -15.41 -1.52
N ARG A 149 -7.50 -15.61 -0.75
CA ARG A 149 -6.33 -16.36 -1.22
C ARG A 149 -6.65 -17.79 -1.62
N ARG A 150 -7.55 -18.48 -0.92
CA ARG A 150 -7.99 -19.84 -1.32
C ARG A 150 -8.76 -19.84 -2.63
N GLU A 151 -9.54 -18.79 -2.88
CA GLU A 151 -10.36 -18.66 -4.10
C GLU A 151 -9.55 -18.22 -5.32
N THR A 152 -8.57 -17.34 -5.11
CA THR A 152 -7.87 -16.62 -6.19
C THR A 152 -6.38 -16.98 -6.31
N GLY A 153 -5.82 -17.72 -5.34
CA GLY A 153 -4.39 -17.99 -5.24
C GLY A 153 -3.63 -16.90 -4.45
N SER A 154 -3.92 -15.63 -4.73
CA SER A 154 -3.27 -14.47 -4.07
C SER A 154 -4.27 -13.33 -3.85
N PHE A 155 -4.17 -12.66 -2.70
CA PHE A 155 -4.96 -11.45 -2.45
C PHE A 155 -4.51 -10.31 -3.36
N SER A 156 -3.21 -10.20 -3.62
CA SER A 156 -2.67 -9.22 -4.56
C SER A 156 -3.25 -9.42 -5.96
N GLU A 157 -3.30 -10.65 -6.48
CA GLU A 157 -3.94 -10.94 -7.78
C GLU A 157 -5.42 -10.54 -7.80
N TYR A 158 -6.16 -10.85 -6.72
CA TYR A 158 -7.53 -10.37 -6.54
C TYR A 158 -7.62 -8.85 -6.62
N LEU A 159 -6.76 -8.11 -5.92
CA LEU A 159 -6.82 -6.66 -5.86
C LEU A 159 -6.43 -5.99 -7.19
N TRP A 160 -5.37 -6.49 -7.84
CA TRP A 160 -4.92 -6.01 -9.16
C TRP A 160 -5.90 -6.36 -10.28
N SER A 161 -6.75 -7.38 -10.12
CA SER A 161 -7.77 -7.73 -11.11
C SER A 161 -8.77 -6.60 -11.37
N PHE A 162 -8.98 -5.70 -10.40
CA PHE A 162 -9.88 -4.55 -10.56
C PHE A 162 -9.35 -3.48 -11.52
N THR A 163 -8.06 -3.50 -11.84
CA THR A 163 -7.40 -2.54 -12.75
C THR A 163 -6.75 -3.22 -13.96
N GLY A 164 -7.03 -4.51 -14.17
CA GLY A 164 -6.39 -5.29 -15.24
C GLY A 164 -4.88 -5.46 -15.06
N GLY A 165 -4.39 -5.40 -13.82
CA GLY A 165 -2.96 -5.57 -13.51
C GLY A 165 -2.09 -4.34 -13.71
N MET A 166 -2.68 -3.18 -14.04
CA MET A 166 -1.94 -1.94 -14.28
C MET A 166 -2.16 -0.91 -13.17
N PRO A 167 -1.12 -0.15 -12.78
CA PRO A 167 -1.29 1.06 -11.97
C PRO A 167 -2.18 2.06 -12.71
N LEU A 168 -2.95 2.84 -11.96
CA LEU A 168 -3.82 3.88 -12.50
C LEU A 168 -3.30 5.27 -12.14
N VAL A 169 -3.38 6.17 -13.11
CA VAL A 169 -3.18 7.61 -12.92
C VAL A 169 -4.47 8.31 -13.27
N TYR A 170 -5.04 9.06 -12.33
CA TYR A 170 -6.24 9.85 -12.58
C TYR A 170 -5.87 11.26 -13.00
N ARG A 171 -6.24 11.70 -14.21
CA ARG A 171 -5.90 13.06 -14.68
C ARG A 171 -6.60 14.12 -13.84
N SER A 172 -7.87 13.90 -13.56
CA SER A 172 -8.69 14.74 -12.68
C SER A 172 -8.13 14.92 -11.28
N HIS A 173 -7.37 13.97 -10.73
CA HIS A 173 -6.72 14.15 -9.42
C HIS A 173 -5.62 15.19 -9.49
N GLN A 174 -4.96 15.33 -10.63
CA GLN A 174 -3.92 16.33 -10.86
C GLN A 174 -4.52 17.70 -11.14
N ASP A 175 -5.67 17.76 -11.82
CA ASP A 175 -6.30 19.02 -12.22
C ASP A 175 -7.23 19.60 -11.13
N LYS A 176 -7.93 18.72 -10.40
CA LYS A 176 -8.98 19.09 -9.42
C LYS A 176 -8.60 18.76 -7.97
N GLY A 177 -7.47 18.09 -7.77
CA GLY A 177 -7.02 17.60 -6.47
C GLY A 177 -7.42 16.15 -6.19
N VAL A 178 -6.63 15.50 -5.35
CA VAL A 178 -6.82 14.09 -4.95
C VAL A 178 -8.02 13.98 -3.98
N PRO A 179 -9.07 13.20 -4.31
CA PRO A 179 -10.23 13.04 -3.44
C PRO A 179 -9.91 12.15 -2.23
N ALA A 180 -10.81 12.10 -1.24
CA ALA A 180 -10.66 11.17 -0.11
C ALA A 180 -11.05 9.71 -0.43
N ARG A 181 -11.76 9.51 -1.56
CA ARG A 181 -12.22 8.22 -2.08
C ARG A 181 -12.64 8.40 -3.54
N ASN A 182 -12.67 7.31 -4.30
CA ASN A 182 -13.19 7.26 -5.67
C ASN A 182 -14.07 6.03 -5.92
N MET A 183 -14.61 5.90 -7.13
CA MET A 183 -15.49 4.79 -7.52
C MET A 183 -14.83 3.41 -7.37
N LEU A 184 -13.56 3.28 -7.78
CA LEU A 184 -12.79 2.05 -7.63
C LEU A 184 -12.69 1.62 -6.15
N SER A 185 -12.30 2.54 -5.27
CA SER A 185 -12.20 2.27 -3.84
C SER A 185 -13.55 1.91 -3.21
N GLN A 186 -14.64 2.50 -3.70
CA GLN A 186 -15.99 2.17 -3.24
C GLN A 186 -16.38 0.75 -3.65
N ARG A 187 -16.18 0.38 -4.92
CA ARG A 187 -16.47 -0.96 -5.45
C ARG A 187 -15.68 -2.04 -4.70
N ILE A 188 -14.38 -1.82 -4.49
CA ILE A 188 -13.52 -2.75 -3.76
C ILE A 188 -13.93 -2.84 -2.28
N ALA A 189 -14.23 -1.71 -1.62
CA ALA A 189 -14.68 -1.72 -0.23
C ALA A 189 -16.00 -2.49 -0.05
N GLU A 190 -16.96 -2.34 -0.96
CA GLU A 190 -18.20 -3.11 -0.95
C GLU A 190 -17.96 -4.60 -1.13
N ASP A 191 -17.04 -4.98 -2.03
CA ASP A 191 -16.69 -6.39 -2.25
C ASP A 191 -15.98 -7.01 -1.04
N LEU A 192 -14.99 -6.32 -0.48
CA LEU A 192 -14.29 -6.75 0.74
C LEU A 192 -15.26 -6.91 1.92
N LYS A 193 -16.22 -6.01 2.09
CA LYS A 193 -17.27 -6.14 3.12
C LYS A 193 -18.14 -7.38 2.90
N ARG A 194 -18.57 -7.66 1.66
CA ARG A 194 -19.32 -8.90 1.33
C ARG A 194 -18.51 -10.15 1.66
N ARG A 195 -17.19 -10.08 1.52
CA ARG A 195 -16.23 -11.14 1.86
C ARG A 195 -15.86 -11.21 3.34
N GLY A 196 -16.50 -10.39 4.18
CA GLY A 196 -16.39 -10.47 5.63
C GLY A 196 -15.36 -9.53 6.27
N PHE A 197 -14.70 -8.66 5.50
CA PHE A 197 -13.83 -7.64 6.07
C PHE A 197 -14.63 -6.62 6.89
N THR A 198 -14.03 -6.11 7.96
CA THR A 198 -14.57 -5.04 8.81
C THR A 198 -13.56 -3.91 8.97
N TYR A 199 -14.04 -2.71 9.31
CA TYR A 199 -13.23 -1.47 9.33
C TYR A 199 -12.60 -1.11 7.97
N ILE A 200 -13.18 -1.60 6.87
CA ILE A 200 -12.75 -1.32 5.49
C ILE A 200 -13.79 -0.43 4.82
N GLY A 201 -13.68 0.88 4.99
CA GLY A 201 -14.48 1.86 4.26
C GLY A 201 -13.85 2.26 2.93
N ALA A 202 -14.59 2.94 2.06
CA ALA A 202 -14.05 3.41 0.77
C ALA A 202 -12.81 4.31 0.94
N VAL A 203 -12.78 5.16 1.98
CA VAL A 203 -11.61 6.00 2.29
C VAL A 203 -10.40 5.13 2.70
N THR A 204 -10.61 4.14 3.57
CA THR A 204 -9.55 3.19 3.99
C THR A 204 -8.99 2.41 2.80
N VAL A 205 -9.88 1.93 1.92
CA VAL A 205 -9.47 1.23 0.70
C VAL A 205 -8.73 2.16 -0.23
N TYR A 206 -9.22 3.40 -0.42
CA TYR A 206 -8.56 4.36 -1.29
C TYR A 206 -7.13 4.65 -0.84
N SER A 207 -6.92 4.94 0.44
CA SER A 207 -5.58 5.09 1.02
C SER A 207 -4.70 3.86 0.78
N HIS A 208 -5.26 2.65 0.94
CA HIS A 208 -4.54 1.41 0.67
C HIS A 208 -4.12 1.28 -0.80
N LEU A 209 -5.03 1.56 -1.75
CA LEU A 209 -4.75 1.50 -3.19
C LEU A 209 -3.65 2.49 -3.61
N GLN A 210 -3.60 3.65 -2.97
CA GLN A 210 -2.51 4.61 -3.14
C GLN A 210 -1.21 4.07 -2.53
N ALA A 211 -1.26 3.58 -1.30
CA ALA A 211 -0.09 3.07 -0.58
C ALA A 211 0.58 1.89 -1.31
N CYS A 212 -0.21 0.98 -1.90
CA CYS A 212 0.29 -0.20 -2.59
C CYS A 212 0.50 -0.02 -4.11
N GLY A 213 0.42 1.22 -4.61
CA GLY A 213 0.75 1.58 -5.99
C GLY A 213 -0.26 1.15 -7.05
N ILE A 214 -1.46 0.73 -6.67
CA ILE A 214 -2.56 0.51 -7.62
C ILE A 214 -3.04 1.85 -8.18
N ILE A 215 -3.01 2.90 -7.37
CA ILE A 215 -3.28 4.27 -7.80
C ILE A 215 -2.02 5.10 -7.54
N ASN A 216 -1.45 5.69 -8.58
CA ASN A 216 -0.37 6.65 -8.46
C ASN A 216 -0.96 8.07 -8.35
N ASP A 217 -1.09 8.54 -7.11
CA ASP A 217 -1.57 9.88 -6.78
C ASP A 217 -0.46 10.82 -6.30
N HIS A 218 0.80 10.53 -6.65
CA HIS A 218 1.85 11.54 -6.52
C HIS A 218 1.43 12.80 -7.29
N ALA A 219 1.75 13.98 -6.76
CA ALA A 219 1.56 15.21 -7.52
C ALA A 219 2.42 15.18 -8.79
N ARG A 220 1.95 15.71 -9.92
CA ARG A 220 2.75 15.78 -11.18
C ARG A 220 4.13 16.42 -11.00
N THR A 221 4.28 17.33 -10.04
CA THR A 221 5.55 17.99 -9.71
C THR A 221 6.48 17.12 -8.85
N CYS A 222 5.96 16.07 -8.21
CA CYS A 222 6.73 15.14 -7.41
C CYS A 222 7.61 14.24 -8.30
N PRO A 223 8.92 14.11 -8.04
CA PRO A 223 9.80 13.23 -8.82
C PRO A 223 9.33 11.77 -8.87
N ARG A 224 8.64 11.29 -7.84
CA ARG A 224 8.09 9.93 -7.77
C ARG A 224 6.97 9.67 -8.79
N TYR A 225 6.26 10.71 -9.23
CA TYR A 225 5.18 10.58 -10.21
C TYR A 225 5.69 9.98 -11.52
N GLU A 226 6.58 10.71 -12.20
CA GLU A 226 7.14 10.31 -13.48
C GLU A 226 7.96 9.03 -13.35
N GLU A 227 8.71 8.88 -12.25
CA GLU A 227 9.55 7.72 -12.02
C GLU A 227 8.74 6.42 -11.95
N LEU A 228 7.65 6.41 -11.17
CA LEU A 228 6.79 5.24 -11.04
C LEU A 228 6.09 4.90 -12.36
N VAL A 229 5.62 5.92 -13.09
CA VAL A 229 5.03 5.72 -14.44
C VAL A 229 6.07 5.14 -15.40
N HIS A 230 7.31 5.61 -15.35
CA HIS A 230 8.39 5.11 -16.22
C HIS A 230 8.77 3.65 -15.92
N ILE A 231 8.88 3.29 -14.63
CA ILE A 231 9.33 1.96 -14.21
C ILE A 231 8.23 0.91 -14.40
N TYR A 232 7.01 1.21 -13.96
CA TYR A 232 5.93 0.23 -13.86
C TYR A 232 4.85 0.37 -14.94
N GLY A 233 4.89 1.48 -15.70
CA GLY A 233 3.77 1.88 -16.54
C GLY A 233 2.58 2.36 -15.71
N ALA A 234 1.63 3.03 -16.35
CA ALA A 234 0.34 3.36 -15.77
C ALA A 234 -0.70 3.56 -16.87
N ALA A 235 -1.94 3.16 -16.59
CA ALA A 235 -3.08 3.54 -17.41
C ALA A 235 -3.65 4.87 -16.91
N GLU A 236 -3.78 5.84 -17.82
CA GLU A 236 -4.51 7.07 -17.52
C GLU A 236 -6.03 6.81 -17.52
N THR A 237 -6.73 7.37 -16.54
CA THR A 237 -8.18 7.28 -16.43
C THR A 237 -8.75 8.56 -15.79
N ASP A 238 -10.06 8.77 -15.91
CA ASP A 238 -10.82 9.77 -15.16
C ASP A 238 -12.05 9.15 -14.47
N GLY A 239 -12.04 7.82 -14.31
CA GLY A 239 -13.20 7.01 -13.94
C GLY A 239 -13.98 6.51 -15.16
N GLU A 240 -14.81 5.46 -15.06
CA GLU A 240 -15.38 4.80 -13.86
C GLU A 240 -14.50 3.78 -13.13
#